data_AF-A0A6G6WZ98-F1
#
_entry.id   AF-A0A6G6WZ98-F1
#
_cell.length_a   1.000
_cell.length_b   1.000
_cell.length_c   1.000
_cell.angle_alpha   90.00
_cell.angle_beta   90.00
_cell.angle_gamma   90.00
#
_symmetry.space_group_name_H-M   'P 1'
#
loop_
_entity.id
_entity.type
_entity.pdbx_description
1 polymer ?
#
loop_
_entity_poly.entity_id
_entity_poly.type
_entity_poly.pdbx_seq_one_letter_code
_entity_poly.pdbx_strand_id
1 'polypeptide(L)'
;MNKIVKSDSANLTVLKGAQDLADFDRFAKETEKLAKVRRKLHQVTEPLREMNSTTDEMERVIKEAKAALERYSCDGTLERVKRLEGQAAKLEPGEYYTEDGEMSASFGMAMLINFLTAFPTSNVPDPPLFLKILSEEVGARAPNWFALNAALLHLRRTSKFVPTLSELLETLDREEKVWSHRLEAHDELGYELSELPTLIEEAEAWVVEKRERMESERLERERLERDRERQRALPITPGDRVEVEYLGPGTVVRPWGDDLMLVAFDRLDYEQCMDISCLKRLLPGDVNFEQVRA
;
A
#
# COMPACT_ATOMS: atom_id res chain seq x y z
N MET A 1 1.34 -42.82 -43.35
CA MET A 1 0.04 -42.16 -43.60
C MET A 1 -0.02 -40.90 -42.76
N ASN A 2 0.31 -39.75 -43.34
CA ASN A 2 0.24 -38.47 -42.66
C ASN A 2 -1.24 -38.12 -42.47
N LYS A 3 -1.71 -38.15 -41.22
CA LYS A 3 -2.98 -37.51 -40.86
C LYS A 3 -2.76 -36.01 -41.08
N ILE A 4 -3.27 -35.51 -42.20
CA ILE A 4 -3.55 -34.08 -42.36
C ILE A 4 -4.57 -33.79 -41.27
N VAL A 5 -4.11 -33.25 -40.15
CA VAL A 5 -4.95 -32.55 -39.20
C VAL A 5 -5.57 -31.46 -40.04
N LYS A 6 -6.87 -31.59 -40.36
CA LYS A 6 -7.66 -30.46 -40.80
C LYS A 6 -7.59 -29.50 -39.62
N SER A 7 -6.65 -28.56 -39.66
CA SER A 7 -6.80 -27.36 -38.88
C SER A 7 -8.06 -26.75 -39.48
N ASP A 8 -9.19 -26.99 -38.82
CA ASP A 8 -10.27 -26.02 -38.89
C ASP A 8 -9.56 -24.69 -38.77
N SER A 9 -9.74 -23.82 -39.77
CA SER A 9 -9.38 -22.41 -39.70
C SER A 9 -10.28 -21.80 -38.64
N ALA A 10 -10.10 -22.29 -37.42
CA ALA A 10 -10.85 -22.06 -36.23
C ALA A 10 -10.66 -20.59 -36.01
N ASN A 11 -11.71 -19.87 -36.38
CA ASN A 11 -12.01 -18.50 -36.03
C ASN A 11 -11.00 -17.99 -35.02
N LEU A 12 -9.89 -17.42 -35.52
CA LEU A 12 -9.06 -16.49 -34.77
C LEU A 12 -10.06 -15.43 -34.36
N THR A 13 -10.65 -15.64 -33.19
CA THR A 13 -11.66 -14.77 -32.63
C THR A 13 -10.83 -13.62 -32.13
N VAL A 14 -10.37 -12.79 -33.06
CA VAL A 14 -9.79 -11.49 -32.80
C VAL A 14 -10.71 -10.85 -31.77
N LEU A 15 -10.15 -10.37 -30.65
CA LEU A 15 -10.83 -9.51 -29.68
C LEU A 15 -11.92 -8.73 -30.42
N LYS A 16 -13.18 -9.07 -30.14
CA LYS A 16 -14.31 -8.63 -30.96
C LYS A 16 -14.61 -7.17 -30.60
N GLY A 17 -13.72 -6.26 -31.00
CA GLY A 17 -13.91 -4.82 -30.95
C GLY A 17 -12.92 -4.07 -30.06
N ALA A 18 -12.77 -2.77 -30.35
CA ALA A 18 -12.03 -1.80 -29.55
C ALA A 18 -12.50 -1.72 -28.08
N GLN A 19 -13.67 -2.28 -27.78
CA GLN A 19 -14.27 -2.31 -26.45
C GLN A 19 -13.55 -3.26 -25.49
N ASP A 20 -13.13 -4.44 -25.94
CA ASP A 20 -12.40 -5.39 -25.08
C ASP A 20 -11.03 -4.82 -24.67
N LEU A 21 -10.30 -4.18 -25.60
CA LEU A 21 -9.03 -3.51 -25.31
C LEU A 21 -9.19 -2.31 -24.36
N ALA A 22 -10.23 -1.51 -24.56
CA ALA A 22 -10.54 -0.39 -23.67
C ALA A 22 -10.91 -0.87 -22.26
N ASP A 23 -11.53 -2.05 -22.15
CA ASP A 23 -11.82 -2.69 -20.87
C ASP A 23 -10.52 -3.14 -20.18
N PHE A 24 -9.58 -3.78 -20.88
CA PHE A 24 -8.25 -4.12 -20.31
C PHE A 24 -7.45 -2.88 -19.87
N ASP A 25 -7.45 -1.79 -20.64
CA ASP A 25 -6.76 -0.55 -20.25
C ASP A 25 -7.39 0.13 -19.05
N ARG A 26 -8.73 0.14 -19.00
CA ARG A 26 -9.47 0.66 -17.84
C ARG A 26 -9.15 -0.18 -16.61
N PHE A 27 -9.10 -1.49 -16.78
CA PHE A 27 -8.79 -2.46 -15.74
C PHE A 27 -7.39 -2.25 -15.17
N ALA A 28 -6.37 -2.17 -16.02
CA ALA A 28 -4.99 -1.95 -15.57
C ALA A 28 -4.84 -0.67 -14.73
N LYS A 29 -5.46 0.43 -15.17
CA LYS A 29 -5.52 1.70 -14.42
C LYS A 29 -6.30 1.60 -13.11
N GLU A 30 -7.24 0.69 -13.02
CA GLU A 30 -8.04 0.47 -11.81
C GLU A 30 -7.26 -0.36 -10.80
N THR A 31 -6.58 -1.44 -11.21
CA THR A 31 -5.68 -2.20 -10.33
C THR A 31 -4.55 -1.32 -9.78
N GLU A 32 -3.93 -0.47 -10.62
CA GLU A 32 -2.85 0.41 -10.14
C GLU A 32 -3.31 1.34 -9.01
N LYS A 33 -4.55 1.85 -9.10
CA LYS A 33 -5.16 2.68 -8.04
C LYS A 33 -5.37 1.86 -6.77
N LEU A 34 -5.84 0.63 -6.89
CA LEU A 34 -6.05 -0.26 -5.75
C LEU A 34 -4.72 -0.62 -5.09
N ALA A 35 -3.72 -1.03 -5.87
CA ALA A 35 -2.36 -1.32 -5.41
C ALA A 35 -1.71 -0.10 -4.75
N LYS A 36 -1.99 1.12 -5.22
CA LYS A 36 -1.53 2.35 -4.55
C LYS A 36 -2.20 2.54 -3.18
N VAL A 37 -3.50 2.27 -3.06
CA VAL A 37 -4.22 2.35 -1.79
C VAL A 37 -3.74 1.26 -0.82
N ARG A 38 -3.55 0.02 -1.28
CA ARG A 38 -2.96 -1.05 -0.48
C ARG A 38 -1.56 -0.68 0.00
N ARG A 39 -0.68 -0.20 -0.90
CA ARG A 39 0.67 0.25 -0.52
C ARG A 39 0.65 1.34 0.54
N LYS A 40 -0.27 2.32 0.43
CA LYS A 40 -0.45 3.32 1.49
C LYS A 40 -0.88 2.67 2.79
N LEU A 41 -1.83 1.74 2.75
CA LEU A 41 -2.32 1.05 3.95
C LEU A 41 -1.19 0.27 4.63
N HIS A 42 -0.40 -0.50 3.87
CA HIS A 42 0.83 -1.16 4.34
C HIS A 42 1.86 -0.17 4.89
N GLN A 43 2.12 0.93 4.20
CA GLN A 43 3.04 1.97 4.66
C GLN A 43 2.56 2.68 5.92
N VAL A 44 1.27 2.66 6.23
CA VAL A 44 0.81 3.16 7.52
C VAL A 44 0.82 2.04 8.54
N THR A 45 0.44 0.80 8.22
CA THR A 45 0.42 -0.31 9.19
C THR A 45 1.80 -0.86 9.57
N GLU A 46 2.77 -0.94 8.65
CA GLU A 46 4.13 -1.44 8.94
C GLU A 46 4.93 -0.50 9.85
N PRO A 47 5.08 0.80 9.54
CA PRO A 47 5.77 1.75 10.42
C PRO A 47 4.99 2.07 11.69
N LEU A 48 3.76 1.57 11.86
CA LEU A 48 3.03 1.68 13.12
C LEU A 48 3.47 0.71 14.19
N ARG A 49 4.33 -0.27 13.83
CA ARG A 49 5.23 -0.91 14.79
C ARG A 49 6.36 0.02 15.24
N GLU A 50 6.61 1.12 14.50
CA GLU A 50 7.73 2.06 14.66
C GLU A 50 7.26 3.56 14.70
N MET A 51 6.32 3.86 15.60
CA MET A 51 6.22 5.12 16.38
C MET A 51 5.78 6.50 15.80
N ASN A 52 5.39 6.75 14.54
CA ASN A 52 5.11 8.16 14.12
C ASN A 52 3.79 8.53 13.42
N SER A 53 2.86 7.61 13.12
CA SER A 53 1.59 7.98 12.47
C SER A 53 0.53 8.46 13.48
N THR A 54 -0.25 9.47 13.11
CA THR A 54 -1.41 9.93 13.91
C THR A 54 -2.63 9.04 13.63
N THR A 55 -3.56 8.97 14.60
CA THR A 55 -4.84 8.26 14.41
C THR A 55 -5.64 8.82 13.23
N ASP A 56 -5.60 10.14 13.03
CA ASP A 56 -6.38 10.83 12.00
C ASP A 56 -5.87 10.49 10.58
N GLU A 57 -4.55 10.35 10.42
CA GLU A 57 -3.96 9.91 9.16
C GLU A 57 -4.37 8.47 8.83
N MET A 58 -4.34 7.57 9.82
CA MET A 58 -4.78 6.19 9.64
C MET A 58 -6.27 6.12 9.27
N GLU A 59 -7.15 6.85 9.97
CA GLU A 59 -8.58 6.88 9.67
C GLU A 59 -8.86 7.40 8.25
N ARG A 60 -8.11 8.40 7.77
CA ARG A 60 -8.19 8.87 6.39
C ARG A 60 -7.83 7.76 5.40
N VAL A 61 -6.76 7.01 5.65
CA VAL A 61 -6.32 5.92 4.77
C VAL A 61 -7.32 4.75 4.81
N ILE A 62 -7.83 4.38 5.98
CA ILE A 62 -8.91 3.38 6.13
C ILE A 62 -10.14 3.79 5.32
N LYS A 63 -10.54 5.08 5.39
CA LYS A 63 -11.68 5.60 4.62
C LYS A 63 -11.43 5.53 3.10
N GLU A 64 -10.23 5.89 2.64
CA GLU A 64 -9.83 5.73 1.23
C GLU A 64 -9.87 4.26 0.81
N ALA A 65 -9.38 3.35 1.65
CA ALA A 65 -9.36 1.90 1.40
C ALA A 65 -10.76 1.31 1.34
N LYS A 66 -11.66 1.67 2.27
CA LYS A 66 -13.06 1.25 2.24
C LYS A 66 -13.80 1.76 1.01
N ALA A 67 -13.59 3.02 0.63
CA ALA A 67 -14.21 3.58 -0.58
C ALA A 67 -13.68 2.90 -1.86
N ALA A 68 -12.39 2.54 -1.89
CA ALA A 68 -11.84 1.74 -2.98
C ALA A 68 -12.48 0.35 -2.99
N LEU A 69 -12.49 -0.37 -1.86
CA LEU A 69 -13.10 -1.68 -1.75
C LEU A 69 -14.57 -1.66 -2.18
N GLU A 70 -15.40 -0.74 -1.69
CA GLU A 70 -16.81 -0.61 -2.09
C GLU A 70 -16.97 -0.40 -3.60
N ARG A 71 -16.14 0.47 -4.19
CA ARG A 71 -16.14 0.70 -5.64
C ARG A 71 -15.78 -0.56 -6.44
N TYR A 72 -14.85 -1.37 -5.95
CA TYR A 72 -14.34 -2.54 -6.66
C TYR A 72 -15.01 -3.87 -6.27
N SER A 73 -15.71 -3.91 -5.14
CA SER A 73 -16.51 -5.05 -4.67
C SER A 73 -17.96 -4.99 -5.14
N CYS A 74 -18.39 -3.90 -5.80
CA CYS A 74 -19.69 -3.91 -6.46
C CYS A 74 -19.74 -5.04 -7.52
N ASP A 75 -20.87 -5.76 -7.58
CA ASP A 75 -21.04 -6.98 -8.38
C ASP A 75 -20.54 -6.83 -9.82
N GLY A 76 -20.71 -5.64 -10.41
CA GLY A 76 -20.29 -5.35 -11.79
C GLY A 76 -18.77 -5.36 -12.04
N THR A 77 -17.93 -5.17 -11.02
CA THR A 77 -16.47 -5.22 -11.19
C THR A 77 -15.98 -6.66 -11.17
N LEU A 78 -16.35 -7.45 -10.16
CA LEU A 78 -15.98 -8.88 -10.08
C LEU A 78 -16.53 -9.68 -11.27
N GLU A 79 -17.76 -9.40 -11.70
CA GLU A 79 -18.30 -9.98 -12.93
C GLU A 79 -17.50 -9.58 -14.17
N ARG A 80 -17.00 -8.33 -14.21
CA ARG A 80 -16.11 -7.88 -15.29
C ARG A 80 -14.75 -8.56 -15.25
N VAL A 81 -14.16 -8.79 -14.07
CA VAL A 81 -12.93 -9.60 -13.92
C VAL A 81 -13.16 -10.98 -14.50
N LYS A 82 -14.18 -11.70 -14.01
CA LYS A 82 -14.52 -13.05 -14.47
C LYS A 82 -14.82 -13.11 -15.97
N ARG A 83 -15.44 -12.06 -16.51
CA ARG A 83 -15.68 -11.94 -17.95
C ARG A 83 -14.36 -11.80 -18.71
N LEU A 84 -13.45 -10.94 -18.25
CA LEU A 84 -12.13 -10.74 -18.86
C LEU A 84 -11.26 -11.99 -18.74
N GLU A 85 -11.27 -12.68 -17.60
CA GLU A 85 -10.65 -14.01 -17.42
C GLU A 85 -11.18 -15.00 -18.46
N GLY A 86 -12.51 -15.10 -18.56
CA GLY A 86 -13.17 -15.97 -19.53
C GLY A 86 -12.92 -15.56 -20.98
N GLN A 87 -12.59 -14.30 -21.27
CA GLN A 87 -12.18 -13.84 -22.59
C GLN A 87 -10.71 -14.15 -22.84
N ALA A 88 -9.82 -13.87 -21.89
CA ALA A 88 -8.40 -14.18 -21.95
C ALA A 88 -8.17 -15.67 -22.16
N ALA A 89 -8.81 -16.53 -21.35
CA ALA A 89 -8.71 -17.98 -21.47
C ALA A 89 -9.25 -18.53 -22.81
N LYS A 90 -10.18 -17.82 -23.47
CA LYS A 90 -10.65 -18.18 -24.82
C LYS A 90 -9.70 -17.72 -25.93
N LEU A 91 -8.98 -16.64 -25.69
CA LEU A 91 -7.98 -16.09 -26.60
C LEU A 91 -6.64 -16.82 -26.48
N GLU A 92 -6.41 -17.44 -25.33
CA GLU A 92 -5.19 -18.17 -24.98
C GLU A 92 -5.45 -19.67 -24.73
N PRO A 93 -5.79 -20.46 -25.77
CA PRO A 93 -5.79 -21.91 -25.68
C PRO A 93 -4.46 -22.44 -25.12
N GLY A 94 -4.50 -23.26 -24.07
CA GLY A 94 -3.30 -23.84 -23.46
C GLY A 94 -2.44 -24.67 -24.42
N GLU A 95 -3.00 -25.11 -25.54
CA GLU A 95 -2.26 -25.76 -26.65
C GLU A 95 -1.25 -24.84 -27.35
N TYR A 96 -1.28 -23.53 -27.09
CA TYR A 96 -0.34 -22.56 -27.64
C TYR A 96 0.95 -22.46 -26.84
N TYR A 97 1.04 -23.13 -25.69
CA TYR A 97 2.20 -23.08 -24.82
C TYR A 97 2.81 -24.47 -24.62
N THR A 98 4.11 -24.51 -24.38
CA THR A 98 4.84 -25.68 -23.91
C THR A 98 4.54 -25.93 -22.43
N GLU A 99 4.98 -27.07 -21.90
CA GLU A 99 4.86 -27.37 -20.45
C GLU A 99 5.57 -26.34 -19.57
N ASP A 100 6.61 -25.68 -20.11
CA ASP A 100 7.37 -24.62 -19.44
C ASP A 100 6.69 -23.24 -19.49
N GLY A 101 5.52 -23.14 -20.13
CA GLY A 101 4.78 -21.88 -20.27
C GLY A 101 5.32 -20.96 -21.38
N GLU A 102 6.18 -21.46 -22.26
CA GLU A 102 6.67 -20.72 -23.42
C GLU A 102 5.75 -20.91 -24.62
N MET A 103 5.59 -19.89 -25.47
CA MET A 103 4.78 -20.05 -26.68
C MET A 103 5.37 -21.11 -27.61
N SER A 104 4.54 -22.06 -28.04
CA SER A 104 4.91 -23.12 -28.97
C SER A 104 5.42 -22.54 -30.30
N ALA A 105 6.60 -22.98 -30.72
CA ALA A 105 7.24 -22.53 -31.96
C ALA A 105 6.35 -22.75 -33.19
N SER A 106 5.57 -23.84 -33.23
CA SER A 106 4.65 -24.13 -34.34
C SER A 106 3.52 -23.10 -34.43
N PHE A 107 3.04 -22.62 -33.28
CA PHE A 107 1.98 -21.63 -33.19
C PHE A 107 2.51 -20.23 -33.53
N GLY A 108 3.64 -19.83 -32.96
CA GLY A 108 4.31 -18.57 -33.31
C GLY A 108 4.58 -18.48 -34.81
N MET A 109 5.04 -19.57 -35.41
CA MET A 109 5.24 -19.67 -36.86
C MET A 109 3.94 -19.50 -37.64
N ALA A 110 2.84 -20.11 -37.21
CA ALA A 110 1.53 -19.96 -37.86
C ALA A 110 1.03 -18.50 -37.82
N MET A 111 1.25 -17.78 -36.72
CA MET A 111 0.92 -16.35 -36.61
C MET A 111 1.74 -15.50 -37.59
N LEU A 112 3.05 -15.75 -37.68
CA LEU A 112 3.94 -15.03 -38.60
C LEU A 112 3.58 -15.30 -40.07
N ILE A 113 3.20 -16.53 -40.42
CA ILE A 113 2.70 -16.87 -41.75
C ILE A 113 1.40 -16.10 -42.06
N ASN A 114 0.43 -16.14 -41.13
CA ASN A 114 -0.82 -15.40 -41.27
C ASN A 114 -0.59 -13.88 -41.42
N PHE A 115 0.39 -13.35 -40.71
CA PHE A 115 0.80 -11.95 -40.86
C PHE A 115 1.37 -11.64 -42.25
N LEU A 116 2.29 -12.46 -42.76
CA LEU A 116 2.87 -12.24 -44.09
C LEU A 116 1.84 -12.34 -45.21
N THR A 117 0.89 -13.26 -45.11
CA THR A 117 -0.20 -13.38 -46.09
C THR A 117 -1.10 -12.13 -46.16
N ALA A 118 -1.07 -11.26 -45.13
CA ALA A 118 -1.79 -9.99 -45.16
C ALA A 118 -1.16 -8.95 -46.12
N PHE A 119 0.05 -9.20 -46.64
CA PHE A 119 0.75 -8.32 -47.57
C PHE A 119 0.98 -9.02 -48.93
N PRO A 120 -0.08 -9.17 -49.76
CA PRO A 120 -0.03 -9.97 -50.98
C PRO A 120 0.88 -9.39 -52.07
N THR A 121 1.22 -8.11 -51.99
CA THR A 121 2.11 -7.41 -52.94
C THR A 121 3.58 -7.46 -52.53
N SER A 122 3.91 -8.24 -51.50
CA SER A 122 5.28 -8.32 -51.00
C SER A 122 6.17 -9.14 -51.93
N ASN A 123 7.13 -8.47 -52.56
CA ASN A 123 8.18 -9.13 -53.34
C ASN A 123 9.30 -9.60 -52.41
N VAL A 124 8.97 -10.41 -51.40
CA VAL A 124 10.00 -11.03 -50.54
C VAL A 124 10.77 -12.03 -51.41
N PRO A 125 12.10 -11.83 -51.64
CA PRO A 125 12.84 -12.65 -52.60
C PRO A 125 12.92 -14.15 -52.23
N ASP A 126 12.94 -14.45 -50.93
CA ASP A 126 12.95 -15.81 -50.38
C ASP A 126 12.03 -15.85 -49.13
N PRO A 127 10.71 -16.09 -49.30
CA PRO A 127 9.78 -16.11 -48.19
C PRO A 127 10.09 -17.19 -47.13
N PRO A 128 10.50 -18.42 -47.49
CA PRO A 128 10.95 -19.42 -46.52
C PRO A 128 12.13 -18.96 -45.65
N LEU A 129 13.18 -18.38 -46.25
CA LEU A 129 14.33 -17.87 -45.49
C LEU A 129 13.93 -16.69 -44.59
N PHE A 130 13.12 -15.76 -45.12
CA PHE A 130 12.63 -14.62 -44.34
C PHE A 130 11.80 -15.08 -43.14
N LEU A 131 10.86 -16.00 -43.34
CA LEU A 131 10.06 -16.58 -42.26
C LEU A 131 10.90 -17.29 -41.21
N LYS A 132 11.94 -18.02 -41.63
CA LYS A 132 12.87 -18.68 -40.71
C LYS A 132 13.57 -17.65 -39.81
N ILE A 133 14.18 -16.62 -40.41
CA ILE A 133 14.85 -15.54 -39.66
C ILE A 133 13.86 -14.85 -38.72
N LEU A 134 12.66 -14.52 -39.22
CA LEU A 134 11.61 -13.88 -38.44
C LEU A 134 11.21 -14.75 -37.23
N SER A 135 11.05 -16.05 -37.43
CA SER A 135 10.68 -16.99 -36.37
C SER A 135 11.80 -17.19 -35.34
N GLU A 136 13.06 -17.19 -35.76
CA GLU A 136 14.21 -17.29 -34.86
C GLU A 136 14.32 -16.04 -33.98
N GLU A 137 14.18 -14.85 -34.57
CA GLU A 137 14.30 -13.57 -33.87
C GLU A 137 13.11 -13.29 -32.94
N VAL A 138 11.88 -13.60 -33.38
CA VAL A 138 10.68 -13.51 -32.52
C VAL A 138 10.73 -14.58 -31.43
N GLY A 139 11.14 -15.81 -31.76
CA GLY A 139 11.27 -16.90 -30.81
C GLY A 139 12.32 -16.62 -29.72
N ALA A 140 13.44 -15.99 -30.08
CA ALA A 140 14.49 -15.61 -29.13
C ALA A 140 14.02 -14.60 -28.06
N ARG A 141 12.92 -13.88 -28.31
CA ARG A 141 12.31 -12.96 -27.34
C ARG A 141 11.26 -13.62 -26.45
N ALA A 142 10.79 -14.81 -26.81
CA ALA A 142 9.72 -15.53 -26.11
C ALA A 142 8.51 -14.63 -25.75
N PRO A 143 7.91 -13.91 -26.73
CA PRO A 143 6.78 -13.04 -26.45
C PRO A 143 5.56 -13.84 -25.98
N ASN A 144 4.76 -13.25 -25.09
CA ASN A 144 3.43 -13.77 -24.83
C ASN A 144 2.53 -13.61 -26.05
N TRP A 145 1.50 -14.46 -26.14
CA TRP A 145 0.57 -14.50 -27.27
C TRP A 145 -0.09 -13.15 -27.55
N PHE A 146 -0.52 -12.44 -26.49
CA PHE A 146 -1.25 -11.18 -26.62
C PHE A 146 -0.38 -10.09 -27.26
N ALA A 147 0.86 -9.98 -26.82
CA ALA A 147 1.83 -9.02 -27.34
C ALA A 147 2.15 -9.28 -28.81
N LEU A 148 2.45 -10.54 -29.17
CA LEU A 148 2.73 -10.90 -30.55
C LEU A 148 1.51 -10.65 -31.45
N ASN A 149 0.33 -11.09 -31.04
CA ASN A 149 -0.90 -10.89 -31.82
C ASN A 149 -1.20 -9.40 -32.01
N ALA A 150 -1.08 -8.60 -30.96
CA ALA A 150 -1.32 -7.16 -31.02
C ALA A 150 -0.31 -6.45 -31.94
N ALA A 151 0.98 -6.82 -31.88
CA ALA A 151 2.01 -6.25 -32.73
C ALA A 151 1.76 -6.55 -34.21
N LEU A 152 1.45 -7.80 -34.54
CA LEU A 152 1.14 -8.22 -35.91
C LEU A 152 -0.14 -7.54 -36.44
N LEU A 153 -1.17 -7.42 -35.60
CA LEU A 153 -2.41 -6.70 -35.96
C LEU A 153 -2.19 -5.21 -36.15
N HIS A 154 -1.36 -4.58 -35.31
CA HIS A 154 -1.00 -3.17 -35.43
C HIS A 154 -0.32 -2.93 -36.78
N LEU A 155 0.74 -3.68 -37.06
CA LEU A 155 1.51 -3.56 -38.29
C LEU A 155 0.67 -3.82 -39.54
N ARG A 156 -0.21 -4.82 -39.50
CA ARG A 156 -1.15 -5.10 -40.60
C ARG A 156 -2.07 -3.91 -40.91
N ARG A 157 -2.45 -3.12 -39.91
CA ARG A 157 -3.35 -1.96 -40.07
C ARG A 157 -2.62 -0.69 -40.49
N THR A 158 -1.37 -0.54 -40.08
CA THR A 158 -0.61 0.71 -40.27
C THR A 158 0.37 0.66 -41.43
N SER A 159 0.85 -0.53 -41.79
CA SER A 159 1.89 -0.71 -42.81
C SER A 159 1.28 -0.99 -44.18
N LYS A 160 1.81 -0.32 -45.22
CA LYS A 160 1.42 -0.58 -46.62
C LYS A 160 2.23 -1.70 -47.27
N PHE A 161 3.43 -1.93 -46.77
CA PHE A 161 4.37 -2.95 -47.22
C PHE A 161 4.67 -3.91 -46.08
N VAL A 162 5.31 -5.05 -46.38
CA VAL A 162 5.81 -5.96 -45.34
C VAL A 162 6.80 -5.20 -44.46
N PRO A 163 6.54 -5.12 -43.14
CA PRO A 163 7.46 -4.47 -42.23
C PRO A 163 8.79 -5.18 -42.20
N THR A 164 9.84 -4.39 -42.00
CA THR A 164 11.17 -4.90 -41.69
C THR A 164 11.16 -5.67 -40.38
N LEU A 165 12.16 -6.53 -40.19
CA LEU A 165 12.37 -7.20 -38.90
C LEU A 165 12.47 -6.19 -37.75
N SER A 166 13.18 -5.06 -37.95
CA SER A 166 13.31 -4.01 -36.93
C SER A 166 11.97 -3.41 -36.55
N GLU A 167 11.12 -3.07 -37.52
CA GLU A 167 9.78 -2.53 -37.27
C GLU A 167 8.89 -3.53 -36.52
N LEU A 168 9.01 -4.83 -36.83
CA LEU A 168 8.31 -5.86 -36.08
C LEU A 168 8.79 -5.92 -34.63
N LEU A 169 10.10 -6.00 -34.41
CA LEU A 169 10.67 -6.12 -33.06
C LEU A 169 10.39 -4.88 -32.20
N GLU A 170 10.47 -3.67 -32.77
CA GLU A 170 10.12 -2.42 -32.07
C GLU A 170 8.63 -2.36 -31.71
N THR A 171 7.76 -2.84 -32.59
CA THR A 171 6.31 -2.91 -32.31
C THR A 171 6.03 -3.96 -31.25
N LEU A 172 6.72 -5.10 -31.30
CA LEU A 172 6.61 -6.16 -30.31
C LEU A 172 7.04 -5.66 -28.93
N ASP A 173 8.19 -4.97 -28.81
CA ASP A 173 8.65 -4.36 -27.55
C ASP A 173 7.61 -3.41 -26.92
N ARG A 174 6.91 -2.67 -27.78
CA ARG A 174 5.86 -1.75 -27.34
C ARG A 174 4.66 -2.50 -26.80
N GLU A 175 4.19 -3.50 -27.55
CA GLU A 175 3.00 -4.27 -27.18
C GLU A 175 3.27 -5.20 -25.99
N GLU A 176 4.49 -5.73 -25.84
CA GLU A 176 4.90 -6.49 -24.66
C GLU A 176 4.74 -5.65 -23.39
N LYS A 177 5.27 -4.43 -23.36
CA LYS A 177 5.11 -3.54 -22.19
C LYS A 177 3.65 -3.26 -21.86
N VAL A 178 2.82 -3.07 -22.88
CA VAL A 178 1.38 -2.80 -22.72
C VAL A 178 0.66 -4.02 -22.16
N TRP A 179 0.93 -5.21 -22.73
CA TRP A 179 0.25 -6.44 -22.34
C TRP A 179 0.75 -7.02 -21.03
N SER A 180 2.06 -6.97 -20.75
CA SER A 180 2.61 -7.33 -19.44
C SER A 180 1.93 -6.52 -18.34
N HIS A 181 1.81 -5.20 -18.50
CA HIS A 181 1.12 -4.37 -17.52
C HIS A 181 -0.37 -4.74 -17.34
N ARG A 182 -1.06 -5.08 -18.44
CA ARG A 182 -2.48 -5.50 -18.37
C ARG A 182 -2.65 -6.86 -17.68
N LEU A 183 -1.76 -7.81 -17.96
CA LEU A 183 -1.78 -9.17 -17.38
C LEU A 183 -1.35 -9.16 -15.91
N GLU A 184 -0.29 -8.43 -15.56
CA GLU A 184 0.11 -8.21 -14.17
C GLU A 184 -1.05 -7.59 -13.37
N ALA A 185 -1.68 -6.54 -13.90
CA ALA A 185 -2.82 -5.92 -13.25
C ALA A 185 -4.02 -6.86 -13.09
N HIS A 186 -4.19 -7.79 -14.04
CA HIS A 186 -5.21 -8.84 -13.96
C HIS A 186 -4.96 -9.78 -12.78
N ASP A 187 -3.75 -10.31 -12.68
CA ASP A 187 -3.38 -11.27 -11.64
C ASP A 187 -3.33 -10.61 -10.25
N GLU A 188 -2.86 -9.36 -10.17
CA GLU A 188 -2.80 -8.61 -8.94
C GLU A 188 -4.19 -8.25 -8.40
N LEU A 189 -5.18 -7.97 -9.25
CA LEU A 189 -6.48 -7.48 -8.75
C LEU A 189 -7.16 -8.49 -7.82
N GLY A 190 -7.13 -9.77 -8.17
CA GLY A 190 -7.69 -10.83 -7.32
C GLY A 190 -7.00 -10.88 -5.95
N TYR A 191 -5.67 -10.78 -5.96
CA TYR A 191 -4.87 -10.73 -4.74
C TYR A 191 -5.19 -9.48 -3.90
N GLU A 192 -5.19 -8.29 -4.52
CA GLU A 192 -5.50 -7.01 -3.88
C GLU A 192 -6.90 -7.00 -3.24
N LEU A 193 -7.91 -7.49 -3.94
CA LEU A 193 -9.29 -7.56 -3.40
C LEU A 193 -9.44 -8.58 -2.27
N SER A 194 -8.62 -9.63 -2.25
CA SER A 194 -8.64 -10.63 -1.18
C SER A 194 -7.93 -10.16 0.09
N GLU A 195 -6.89 -9.35 -0.04
CA GLU A 195 -6.01 -8.93 1.06
C GLU A 195 -6.46 -7.62 1.71
N LEU A 196 -6.99 -6.69 0.91
CA LEU A 196 -7.40 -5.37 1.39
C LEU A 196 -8.41 -5.39 2.55
N PRO A 197 -9.42 -6.29 2.60
CA PRO A 197 -10.33 -6.38 3.75
C PRO A 197 -9.61 -6.69 5.07
N THR A 198 -8.67 -7.63 5.05
CA THR A 198 -7.88 -8.02 6.22
C THR A 198 -7.03 -6.84 6.71
N LEU A 199 -6.36 -6.15 5.80
CA LEU A 199 -5.55 -4.97 6.15
C LEU A 199 -6.39 -3.82 6.72
N ILE A 200 -7.63 -3.64 6.23
CA ILE A 200 -8.57 -2.66 6.78
C ILE A 200 -8.93 -3.04 8.22
N GLU A 201 -9.27 -4.31 8.47
CA GLU A 201 -9.61 -4.80 9.81
C GLU A 201 -8.46 -4.61 10.81
N GLU A 202 -7.23 -4.97 10.42
CA GLU A 202 -6.03 -4.76 11.23
C GLU A 202 -5.79 -3.28 11.54
N ALA A 203 -5.94 -2.42 10.54
CA ALA A 203 -5.80 -0.97 10.71
C ALA A 203 -6.87 -0.38 11.64
N GLU A 204 -8.11 -0.86 11.56
CA GLU A 204 -9.20 -0.45 12.45
C GLU A 204 -8.95 -0.88 13.90
N ALA A 205 -8.54 -2.13 14.11
CA ALA A 205 -8.19 -2.65 15.43
C ALA A 205 -7.08 -1.81 16.07
N TRP A 206 -6.07 -1.43 15.29
CA TRP A 206 -4.98 -0.56 15.75
C TRP A 206 -5.48 0.83 16.18
N VAL A 207 -6.37 1.47 15.41
CA VAL A 207 -6.93 2.79 15.77
C VAL A 207 -7.68 2.73 17.09
N VAL A 208 -8.48 1.67 17.31
CA VAL A 208 -9.21 1.45 18.56
C VAL A 208 -8.24 1.31 19.72
N GLU A 209 -7.27 0.40 19.62
CA GLU A 209 -6.28 0.16 20.69
C GLU A 209 -5.49 1.43 21.02
N LYS A 210 -5.10 2.20 20.00
CA LYS A 210 -4.35 3.45 20.18
C LYS A 210 -5.19 4.50 20.92
N ARG A 211 -6.48 4.62 20.59
CA ARG A 211 -7.40 5.55 21.28
C ARG A 211 -7.62 5.16 22.73
N GLU A 212 -7.84 3.87 23.00
CA GLU A 212 -7.99 3.37 24.38
C GLU A 212 -6.73 3.64 25.21
N ARG A 213 -5.55 3.44 24.63
CA ARG A 213 -4.27 3.75 25.29
C ARG A 213 -4.14 5.24 25.60
N MET A 214 -4.40 6.12 24.63
CA MET A 214 -4.35 7.57 24.83
C MET A 214 -5.35 8.05 25.88
N GLU A 215 -6.56 7.49 25.89
CA GLU A 215 -7.59 7.82 26.88
C GLU A 215 -7.23 7.30 28.28
N SER A 216 -6.70 6.09 28.38
CA SER A 216 -6.21 5.51 29.65
C SER A 216 -5.09 6.36 30.24
N GLU A 217 -4.10 6.75 29.43
CA GLU A 217 -3.02 7.64 29.86
C GLU A 217 -3.54 9.02 30.30
N ARG A 218 -4.55 9.56 29.61
CA ARG A 218 -5.18 10.83 29.98
C ARG A 218 -5.89 10.73 31.33
N LEU A 219 -6.69 9.69 31.53
CA LEU A 219 -7.41 9.45 32.79
C LEU A 219 -6.45 9.19 33.95
N GLU A 220 -5.34 8.47 33.71
CA GLU A 220 -4.32 8.24 34.73
C GLU A 220 -3.62 9.54 35.14
N ARG A 221 -3.27 10.40 34.16
CA ARG A 221 -2.72 11.73 34.45
C ARG A 221 -3.70 12.59 35.24
N GLU A 222 -4.99 12.62 34.85
CA GLU A 222 -6.01 13.36 35.59
C GLU A 222 -6.20 12.82 37.03
N ARG A 223 -6.13 11.50 37.23
CA ARG A 223 -6.20 10.89 38.57
C ARG A 223 -4.99 11.28 39.42
N LEU A 224 -3.79 11.15 38.87
CA LEU A 224 -2.54 11.55 39.53
C LEU A 224 -2.55 13.04 39.90
N GLU A 225 -3.07 13.90 39.02
CA GLU A 225 -3.19 15.33 39.28
C GLU A 225 -4.19 15.62 40.40
N ARG A 226 -5.38 15.00 40.39
CA ARG A 226 -6.36 15.16 41.48
C ARG A 226 -5.85 14.63 42.82
N ASP A 227 -5.14 13.50 42.82
CA ASP A 227 -4.54 12.96 44.03
C ASP A 227 -3.42 13.85 44.56
N ARG A 228 -2.62 14.45 43.67
CA ARG A 228 -1.63 15.48 44.03
C ARG A 228 -2.29 16.73 44.61
N GLU A 229 -3.37 17.22 44.01
CA GLU A 229 -4.14 18.35 44.55
C GLU A 229 -4.71 18.04 45.94
N ARG A 230 -5.29 16.85 46.13
CA ARG A 230 -5.78 16.39 47.44
C ARG A 230 -4.67 16.32 48.48
N GLN A 231 -3.50 15.79 48.11
CA GLN A 231 -2.34 15.75 49.00
C GLN A 231 -1.85 17.16 49.36
N ARG A 232 -1.85 18.09 48.40
CA ARG A 232 -1.49 19.50 48.65
C ARG A 232 -2.50 20.22 49.55
N ALA A 233 -3.78 19.86 49.50
CA ALA A 233 -4.82 20.44 50.33
C ALA A 233 -4.83 19.93 51.79
N LEU A 234 -4.07 18.87 52.11
CA LEU A 234 -3.95 18.40 53.49
C LEU A 234 -3.28 19.47 54.38
N PRO A 235 -3.68 19.61 55.66
CA PRO A 235 -3.05 20.54 56.59
C PRO A 235 -1.54 20.29 56.69
N ILE A 236 -0.73 21.35 56.56
CA ILE A 236 0.73 21.26 56.66
C ILE A 236 1.12 20.86 58.07
N THR A 237 1.98 19.86 58.18
CA THR A 237 2.45 19.28 59.44
C THR A 237 3.98 19.31 59.52
N PRO A 238 4.56 19.26 60.74
CA PRO A 238 6.00 19.11 60.91
C PRO A 238 6.55 17.90 60.15
N GLY A 239 7.66 18.11 59.43
CA GLY A 239 8.29 17.14 58.53
C GLY A 239 7.87 17.29 57.06
N ASP A 240 6.78 18.01 56.76
CA ASP A 240 6.37 18.24 55.37
C ASP A 240 7.37 19.11 54.61
N ARG A 241 7.58 18.76 53.34
CA ARG A 241 8.36 19.56 52.39
C ARG A 241 7.47 20.66 51.81
N VAL A 242 7.97 21.89 51.81
CA VAL A 242 7.23 23.07 51.35
C VAL A 242 8.12 23.93 50.48
N GLU A 243 7.51 24.69 49.58
CA GLU A 243 8.15 25.72 48.76
C GLU A 243 7.54 27.08 49.10
N VAL A 244 8.41 28.08 49.18
CA VAL A 244 8.03 29.49 49.31
C VAL A 244 8.61 30.24 48.11
N GLU A 245 7.79 31.00 47.41
CA GLU A 245 8.11 31.61 46.10
C GLU A 245 9.49 32.30 46.04
N TYR A 246 9.90 33.00 47.10
CA TYR A 246 11.15 33.77 47.15
C TYR A 246 12.28 33.10 47.94
N LEU A 247 11.99 32.09 48.75
CA LEU A 247 12.97 31.43 49.64
C LEU A 247 13.34 30.03 49.15
N GLY A 248 12.54 29.46 48.23
CA GLY A 248 12.74 28.13 47.67
C GLY A 248 12.20 27.01 48.56
N PRO A 249 12.70 25.77 48.37
CA PRO A 249 12.26 24.62 49.13
C PRO A 249 12.79 24.62 50.57
N GLY A 250 12.01 24.04 51.48
CA GLY A 250 12.36 23.84 52.88
C GLY A 250 11.51 22.75 53.53
N THR A 251 11.76 22.49 54.81
CA THR A 251 11.07 21.49 55.62
C THR A 251 10.44 22.16 56.83
N VAL A 252 9.17 21.86 57.10
CA VAL A 252 8.49 22.37 58.30
C VAL A 252 9.07 21.70 59.54
N VAL A 253 9.54 22.49 60.50
CA VAL A 253 10.19 21.99 61.73
C VAL A 253 9.16 21.81 62.84
N ARG A 254 8.32 22.83 63.09
CA ARG A 254 7.29 22.83 64.14
C ARG A 254 6.29 23.99 63.96
N PRO A 255 5.08 23.90 64.53
CA PRO A 255 4.18 25.06 64.64
C PRO A 255 4.78 26.12 65.58
N TRP A 256 4.56 27.40 65.25
CA TRP A 256 4.98 28.56 66.04
C TRP A 256 3.78 29.37 66.59
N GLY A 257 2.60 29.21 66.00
CA GLY A 257 1.32 29.80 66.40
C GLY A 257 0.18 29.16 65.61
N ASP A 258 -1.03 29.72 65.69
CA ASP A 258 -2.21 29.15 65.02
C ASP A 258 -2.08 29.13 63.49
N ASP A 259 -1.50 30.18 62.90
CA ASP A 259 -1.36 30.34 61.44
C ASP A 259 0.11 30.38 60.98
N LEU A 260 1.07 30.07 61.87
CA LEU A 260 2.50 30.21 61.63
C LEU A 260 3.26 28.91 61.82
N MET A 261 4.13 28.60 60.86
CA MET A 261 5.02 27.43 60.86
C MET A 261 6.49 27.88 60.83
N LEU A 262 7.33 27.24 61.63
CA LEU A 262 8.78 27.42 61.54
C LEU A 262 9.33 26.48 60.45
N VAL A 263 9.97 27.04 59.43
CA VAL A 263 10.48 26.30 58.26
C VAL A 263 12.01 26.44 58.19
N ALA A 264 12.70 25.31 58.01
CA ALA A 264 14.12 25.25 57.72
C ALA A 264 14.32 25.17 56.20
N PHE A 265 14.90 26.20 55.59
CA PHE A 265 15.08 26.28 54.13
C PHE A 265 16.36 25.60 53.68
N ASP A 266 16.36 24.88 52.56
CA ASP A 266 17.54 24.09 52.16
C ASP A 266 18.71 24.96 51.70
N ARG A 267 18.43 26.14 51.16
CA ARG A 267 19.45 27.06 50.63
C ARG A 267 19.95 28.08 51.64
N LEU A 268 19.26 28.20 52.77
CA LEU A 268 19.49 29.23 53.77
C LEU A 268 19.84 28.54 55.09
N ASP A 269 20.99 28.87 55.69
CA ASP A 269 21.42 28.27 56.97
C ASP A 269 20.65 28.82 58.19
N TYR A 270 19.35 29.11 58.02
CA TYR A 270 18.50 29.62 59.07
C TYR A 270 17.05 29.14 58.92
N GLU A 271 16.36 29.10 60.05
CA GLU A 271 14.92 28.83 60.14
C GLU A 271 14.15 30.15 60.11
N GLN A 272 13.01 30.18 59.42
CA GLN A 272 12.15 31.36 59.39
C GLN A 272 10.70 30.99 59.67
N CYS A 273 10.03 31.85 60.42
CA CYS A 273 8.61 31.71 60.69
C CYS A 273 7.82 32.20 59.47
N MET A 274 6.96 31.34 58.94
CA MET A 274 6.20 31.57 57.73
C MET A 274 4.70 31.40 58.00
N ASP A 275 3.91 32.27 57.39
CA ASP A 275 2.46 32.11 57.31
C ASP A 275 2.10 30.87 56.49
N ILE A 276 1.21 30.03 57.01
CA ILE A 276 0.78 28.79 56.34
C ILE A 276 0.25 29.07 54.93
N SER A 277 -0.40 30.21 54.70
CA SER A 277 -0.92 30.60 53.37
C SER A 277 0.16 30.82 52.31
N CYS A 278 1.41 31.06 52.74
CA CYS A 278 2.55 31.26 51.86
C CYS A 278 3.31 29.95 51.57
N LEU A 279 2.92 28.84 52.21
CA LEU A 279 3.58 27.55 52.06
C LEU A 279 2.86 26.70 51.01
N LYS A 280 3.59 26.29 49.97
CA LYS A 280 3.10 25.31 49.00
C LYS A 280 3.71 23.94 49.32
N ARG A 281 2.89 22.96 49.71
CA ARG A 281 3.38 21.59 49.92
C ARG A 281 4.01 21.03 48.63
N LEU A 282 5.25 20.54 48.74
CA LEU A 282 5.96 19.83 47.68
C LEU A 282 5.71 18.33 47.82
N LEU A 283 5.48 17.65 46.69
CA LEU A 283 5.29 16.20 46.60
C LEU A 283 6.41 15.54 45.79
N PRO A 284 6.65 14.22 45.95
CA PRO A 284 7.59 13.49 45.10
C PRO A 284 7.33 13.70 43.60
N GLY A 285 8.38 14.07 42.87
CA GLY A 285 8.32 14.42 41.45
C GLY A 285 7.93 15.88 41.16
N ASP A 286 7.69 16.70 42.18
CA ASP A 286 7.67 18.16 42.00
C ASP A 286 9.10 18.67 41.78
N VAL A 287 9.22 19.73 40.96
CA VAL A 287 10.48 20.44 40.79
C VAL A 287 10.95 20.94 42.16
N ASN A 288 12.23 20.72 42.50
CA ASN A 288 12.85 21.06 43.78
C ASN A 288 12.50 20.17 44.99
N PHE A 289 11.67 19.12 44.85
CA PHE A 289 11.36 18.21 45.97
C PHE A 289 12.62 17.60 46.59
N GLU A 290 13.52 17.08 45.74
CA GLU A 290 14.74 16.37 46.13
C GLU A 290 15.97 17.28 46.30
N GLN A 291 15.83 18.61 46.20
CA GLN A 291 16.94 19.53 46.43
C GLN A 291 17.24 19.69 47.93
N VAL A 292 17.62 18.59 48.58
CA VAL A 292 18.13 18.59 49.95
C VAL A 292 19.63 18.83 49.87
N ARG A 293 20.17 19.78 50.65
CA ARG A 293 21.63 19.91 50.83
C ARG A 293 22.16 18.57 51.35
N ALA A 294 23.07 17.95 50.60
CA ALA A 294 23.93 16.89 51.10
C ALA A 294 24.88 17.43 52.19
#